data_AF-A0A9D9XST4-F1
#
_entry.id   AF-A0A9D9XST4-F1
#
_cell.length_a   1.000
_cell.length_b   1.000
_cell.length_c   1.000
_cell.angle_alpha   90.00
_cell.angle_beta   90.00
_cell.angle_gamma   90.00
#
_symmetry.space_group_name_H-M   'P 1'
#
loop_
_entity.id
_entity.type
_entity.pdbx_description
1 polymer ?
#
loop_
_entity_poly.entity_id
_entity_poly.type
_entity_poly.pdbx_seq_one_letter_code
_entity_poly.pdbx_strand_id
1 'polypeptide(L)'
;CRQIIKELQLHGNIGIQVKKADSDEFLILEINPRVQGTIAAALGAGINFPVLAVKQEIGLWISADELKVKWGTKFSRHWSEVFY
;
A
#
# COMPACT_ATOMS: atom_id res chain seq x y z
N CYS A 1 -7.72 -4.77 7.16
CA CYS A 1 -8.64 -3.65 6.85
C CYS A 1 -9.76 -3.98 5.84
N ARG A 2 -10.17 -5.25 5.65
CA ARG A 2 -11.21 -5.60 4.65
C ARG A 2 -12.56 -4.95 4.90
N GLN A 3 -13.00 -4.90 6.16
CA GLN A 3 -14.26 -4.25 6.55
C GLN A 3 -14.26 -2.76 6.19
N ILE A 4 -13.19 -2.03 6.52
CA ILE A 4 -13.03 -0.61 6.19
C ILE A 4 -13.18 -0.38 4.67
N ILE A 5 -12.47 -1.18 3.86
CA ILE A 5 -12.50 -1.08 2.39
C ILE A 5 -13.92 -1.29 1.87
N LYS A 6 -14.64 -2.27 2.40
CA LYS A 6 -16.01 -2.59 2.00
C LYS A 6 -17.00 -1.49 2.39
N GLU A 7 -17.01 -1.08 3.67
CA GLU A 7 -18.00 -0.13 4.19
C GLU A 7 -17.82 1.28 3.61
N LEU A 8 -16.57 1.69 3.34
CA LEU A 8 -16.27 2.98 2.72
C LEU A 8 -16.22 2.93 1.18
N GLN A 9 -16.53 1.77 0.58
CA GLN A 9 -16.53 1.56 -0.86
C GLN A 9 -15.23 2.02 -1.54
N LEU A 10 -14.09 1.73 -0.90
CA LEU A 10 -12.79 2.18 -1.38
C LEU A 10 -12.34 1.33 -2.58
N HIS A 11 -11.83 2.01 -3.60
CA HIS A 11 -11.42 1.39 -4.85
C HIS A 11 -10.05 1.92 -5.31
N GLY A 12 -9.21 1.06 -5.89
CA GLY A 12 -7.84 1.37 -6.29
C GLY A 12 -6.82 1.38 -5.14
N ASN A 13 -5.77 2.20 -5.28
CA ASN A 13 -4.68 2.28 -4.29
C ASN A 13 -5.09 3.12 -3.08
N ILE A 14 -5.10 2.50 -1.89
CA ILE A 14 -5.51 3.13 -0.64
C ILE A 14 -4.41 2.99 0.42
N GLY A 15 -4.01 4.12 1.00
CA GLY A 15 -3.19 4.13 2.22
C GLY A 15 -4.06 4.04 3.46
N ILE A 16 -3.94 2.97 4.25
CA ILE A 16 -4.59 2.83 5.56
C ILE A 16 -3.51 2.76 6.62
N GLN A 17 -3.45 3.76 7.49
CA GLN A 17 -2.50 3.78 8.59
C GLN A 17 -3.15 3.35 9.90
N VAL A 18 -2.49 2.43 10.59
CA VAL A 18 -2.89 1.94 11.91
C VAL A 18 -1.72 2.04 12.87
N LYS A 19 -2.01 2.19 14.16
CA LYS A 19 -1.02 2.16 15.23
C LYS A 19 -1.53 1.31 16.37
N LYS A 20 -0.64 0.51 16.96
CA LYS A 20 -0.92 -0.25 18.17
C LYS A 20 -0.96 0.69 19.37
N ALA A 21 -2.06 0.70 20.10
CA ALA A 21 -2.23 1.43 21.35
C ALA A 21 -1.61 0.65 22.52
N ASP A 22 -1.48 1.32 23.67
CA ASP A 22 -0.98 0.71 24.91
C ASP A 22 -1.89 -0.43 25.42
N SER A 23 -3.16 -0.42 25.00
CA SER A 23 -4.14 -1.50 25.26
C SER A 23 -3.94 -2.75 24.40
N ASP A 24 -2.86 -2.84 23.61
CA ASP A 24 -2.57 -3.89 22.64
C ASP A 24 -3.49 -3.90 21.39
N GLU A 25 -4.45 -2.99 21.31
CA GLU A 25 -5.37 -2.86 20.17
C GLU A 25 -4.78 -2.00 19.04
N PHE A 26 -5.06 -2.36 17.79
CA PHE A 26 -4.71 -1.53 16.64
C PHE A 26 -5.84 -0.53 16.33
N LEU A 27 -5.50 0.76 16.36
CA LEU A 27 -6.42 1.85 16.06
C LEU A 27 -6.09 2.50 14.71
N ILE A 28 -7.11 3.01 14.02
CA ILE A 28 -6.97 3.73 12.74
C ILE A 28 -6.45 5.14 13.03
N LEU A 29 -5.44 5.57 12.29
CA LEU A 29 -4.94 6.94 12.32
C LEU A 29 -5.50 7.77 11.17
N GLU A 30 -5.36 7.27 9.94
CA GLU A 30 -5.82 7.95 8.74
C GLU A 30 -6.15 6.94 7.62
N ILE A 31 -7.00 7.38 6.71
CA ILE A 31 -7.32 6.70 5.45
C ILE A 31 -7.13 7.70 4.33
N ASN A 32 -6.23 7.40 3.40
CA ASN A 32 -5.97 8.19 2.22
C ASN A 32 -6.40 7.37 0.98
N PRO A 33 -7.52 7.72 0.31
CA PRO A 33 -7.98 7.03 -0.89
C PRO A 33 -7.15 7.43 -2.13
N ARG A 34 -5.84 7.26 -2.03
CA ARG A 34 -4.83 7.60 -3.03
C ARG A 34 -3.53 6.83 -2.75
N VAL A 35 -2.61 6.91 -3.70
CA VAL A 35 -1.22 6.47 -3.51
C VAL A 35 -0.59 7.13 -2.28
N GLN A 36 0.09 6.32 -1.47
CA GLN A 36 0.78 6.74 -0.25
C GLN A 36 2.28 6.93 -0.51
N GLY A 37 2.91 7.88 0.18
CA GLY A 37 4.34 8.19 0.01
C GLY A 37 5.30 7.03 0.37
N THR A 38 4.80 5.96 0.99
CA THR A 38 5.55 4.73 1.32
C THR A 38 5.33 3.60 0.32
N ILE A 39 4.65 3.83 -0.81
CA ILE A 39 4.35 2.80 -1.83
C ILE A 39 5.61 2.11 -2.37
N ALA A 40 6.75 2.80 -2.39
CA ALA A 40 8.04 2.23 -2.79
C ALA A 40 8.47 1.03 -1.90
N ALA A 41 8.07 1.01 -0.63
CA ALA A 41 8.34 -0.13 0.25
C ALA A 41 7.63 -1.40 -0.23
N ALA A 42 6.40 -1.27 -0.74
CA ALA A 42 5.66 -2.39 -1.30
C ALA A 42 6.31 -2.94 -2.58
N LEU A 43 6.85 -2.05 -3.42
CA LEU A 43 7.62 -2.46 -4.60
C LEU A 43 8.85 -3.28 -4.19
N GLY A 44 9.58 -2.83 -3.17
CA GLY A 44 10.68 -3.60 -2.59
C GLY A 44 10.24 -4.98 -2.08
N ALA A 45 9.03 -5.06 -1.49
CA ALA A 45 8.40 -6.29 -1.06
C ALA A 45 7.78 -7.13 -2.19
N GLY A 46 8.01 -6.77 -3.46
CA GLY A 46 7.57 -7.51 -4.64
C GLY A 46 6.20 -7.14 -5.18
N ILE A 47 5.51 -6.15 -4.62
CA ILE A 47 4.17 -5.73 -5.04
C ILE A 47 4.21 -4.37 -5.73
N ASN A 48 3.92 -4.34 -7.02
CA ASN A 48 3.86 -3.11 -7.81
C ASN A 48 2.43 -2.54 -7.84
N PHE A 49 2.01 -1.89 -6.75
CA PHE A 49 0.66 -1.34 -6.62
C PHE A 49 0.23 -0.39 -7.75
N PRO A 50 1.08 0.52 -8.29
CA PRO A 50 0.69 1.34 -9.44
C PRO A 50 0.32 0.49 -10.67
N VAL A 51 1.11 -0.53 -11.00
CA VAL A 51 0.82 -1.43 -12.12
C VAL A 51 -0.45 -2.23 -11.87
N LEU A 52 -0.63 -2.76 -10.65
CA LEU A 52 -1.83 -3.51 -10.30
C LEU A 52 -3.11 -2.66 -10.39
N ALA A 53 -3.06 -1.40 -9.94
CA ALA A 53 -4.19 -0.49 -10.05
C ALA A 53 -4.55 -0.20 -11.51
N VAL A 54 -3.55 0.06 -12.38
CA VAL A 54 -3.82 0.24 -13.81
C VAL A 54 -4.44 -1.01 -14.40
N LYS A 55 -3.86 -2.19 -14.17
CA LYS A 55 -4.39 -3.47 -14.66
C LYS A 55 -5.84 -3.70 -14.23
N GLN A 56 -6.15 -3.40 -12.97
CA GLN A 56 -7.50 -3.48 -12.42
C GLN A 56 -8.47 -2.59 -13.20
N GLU A 57 -8.13 -1.32 -13.45
CA GLU A 57 -9.01 -0.37 -14.16
C GLU A 57 -9.28 -0.77 -15.62
N ILE A 58 -8.28 -1.35 -16.30
CA ILE A 58 -8.41 -1.74 -17.71
C ILE A 58 -8.82 -3.20 -17.89
N GLY A 59 -9.17 -3.91 -16.81
CA GLY A 59 -9.63 -5.30 -16.85
C GLY A 59 -8.57 -6.31 -17.29
N LEU A 60 -7.28 -5.99 -17.13
CA LEU A 60 -6.21 -6.94 -17.42
C LEU A 60 -6.07 -7.98 -16.31
N TRP A 61 -5.72 -9.20 -16.72
CA TRP A 61 -5.44 -10.27 -15.78
C TRP A 61 -4.24 -9.96 -14.88
N ILE A 62 -4.44 -10.16 -13.58
CA ILE A 62 -3.41 -10.07 -12.54
C ILE A 62 -3.05 -11.48 -12.12
N SER A 63 -1.79 -11.87 -12.36
CA SER A 63 -1.31 -13.20 -12.01
C SER A 63 -1.10 -13.36 -10.50
N ALA A 64 -1.13 -14.60 -10.02
CA ALA A 64 -0.82 -14.90 -8.61
C ALA A 64 0.62 -14.50 -8.23
N ASP A 65 1.57 -14.58 -9.18
CA ASP A 65 2.96 -14.19 -8.95
C ASP A 65 3.12 -12.69 -8.71
N GLU A 66 2.31 -11.85 -9.35
CA GLU A 66 2.30 -10.39 -9.13
C GLU A 66 1.74 -9.97 -7.77
N LEU A 67 1.05 -10.89 -7.08
CA LEU A 67 0.48 -10.71 -5.75
C LEU A 67 1.35 -11.33 -4.65
N LYS A 68 2.51 -11.91 -5.01
CA LYS A 68 3.39 -12.61 -4.07
C LYS A 68 4.27 -11.64 -3.28
N VAL A 69 3.90 -11.44 -2.02
CA VAL A 69 4.67 -10.62 -1.08
C VAL A 69 5.96 -11.34 -0.65
N LYS A 70 7.08 -10.62 -0.71
CA LYS A 70 8.39 -11.02 -0.15
C LYS A 70 8.47 -10.61 1.33
N TRP A 71 7.92 -11.45 2.21
CA TRP A 71 7.99 -11.24 3.65
C TRP A 71 9.44 -11.19 4.16
N GLY A 72 9.68 -10.39 5.20
CA GLY A 72 11.03 -10.14 5.73
C GLY A 72 11.84 -9.07 4.99
N THR A 73 11.29 -8.47 3.92
CA THR A 73 11.93 -7.34 3.23
C THR A 73 12.10 -6.16 4.19
N LYS A 74 13.32 -5.60 4.26
CA LYS A 74 13.63 -4.36 4.98
C LYS A 74 13.78 -3.22 3.96
N PHE A 75 13.26 -2.05 4.31
CA PHE A 75 13.28 -0.87 3.46
C PHE A 75 13.93 0.29 4.20
N SER A 76 14.91 0.93 3.57
CA SER A 76 15.52 2.18 4.01
C SER A 76 15.50 3.14 2.83
N ARG A 77 15.12 4.39 3.09
CA ARG A 77 15.07 5.44 2.08
C ARG A 77 15.97 6.59 2.52
N HIS A 78 16.81 7.04 1.60
CA HIS A 78 17.57 8.28 1.72
C HIS A 78 17.08 9.25 0.64
N TRP A 79 17.10 10.54 0.94
CA TRP A 79 16.81 11.60 0.00
C TRP A 79 18.09 12.37 -0.27
N SER A 80 18.24 12.87 -1.50
CA SER A 80 19.26 13.84 -1.86
C SER A 80 18.55 15.07 -2.39
N GLU A 81 18.73 16.20 -1.73
CA GLU A 81 18.22 17.48 -2.18
C GLU A 81 19.01 17.92 -3.42
N VAL A 82 18.31 18.19 -4.52
CA VAL A 82 18.90 18.77 -5.73
C VAL A 82 18.46 20.23 -5.78
N PHE A 83 19.43 21.14 -5.69
CA PHE A 83 19.22 22.58 -5.84
C PHE A 83 19.64 22.99 -7.25
N TYR A 84 18.83 23.81 -7.92
CA TYR A 84 19.10 24.38 -9.24
C TYR A 84 18.89 25.90 -9.21
#